data_AF-A0A5C1E972-F1
#
_entry.id   AF-A0A5C1E972-F1
#
_cell.length_a   1.000
_cell.length_b   1.000
_cell.length_c   1.000
_cell.angle_alpha   90.00
_cell.angle_beta   90.00
_cell.angle_gamma   90.00
#
_symmetry.space_group_name_H-M   'P 1'
#
loop_
_entity.id
_entity.type
_entity.pdbx_description
1 polymer ?
#
loop_
_entity_poly.entity_id
_entity_poly.type
_entity_poly.pdbx_seq_one_letter_code
_entity_poly.pdbx_strand_id
1 'polypeptide(L)'
;MKLTPRQQEILDFIRNTLEILGAPPTRAEIASAFGFASPNAAEDHLKALAKKGVLVLEPGAARGIRLVQQLGLPLIGSVAAGSPILAEEHVQGRYQLDPNLFAPKADFLLKVRGLSMRDVGIMEGDLLAVHRTGEARDGQIVVARVGDEVTVKRLKRRGLPSGVVHLLPENPDFEPIVVDTRREPLTIEGIAVGLIRNGSQTGGLT
;
A
#
# COMPACT_ATOMS: atom_id res chain seq x y z
N MET A 1 3.07 -4.39 12.76
CA MET A 1 3.02 -4.29 14.24
C MET A 1 1.56 -4.21 14.68
N LYS A 2 1.15 -4.91 15.74
CA LYS A 2 -0.24 -4.93 16.24
C LYS A 2 -0.49 -3.75 17.20
N LEU A 3 -1.66 -3.12 17.14
CA LEU A 3 -2.09 -2.11 18.12
C LEU A 3 -2.47 -2.80 19.44
N THR A 4 -2.20 -2.13 20.59
CA THR A 4 -2.77 -2.59 21.87
C THR A 4 -4.27 -2.28 21.91
N PRO A 5 -5.08 -2.96 22.76
CA PRO A 5 -6.50 -2.64 22.89
C PRO A 5 -6.74 -1.14 23.15
N ARG A 6 -5.96 -0.55 24.07
CA ARG A 6 -6.05 0.88 24.37
C ARG A 6 -5.69 1.79 23.19
N GLN A 7 -4.68 1.41 22.40
CA GLN A 7 -4.32 2.16 21.19
C GLN A 7 -5.42 2.06 20.12
N GLN A 8 -6.07 0.90 20.01
CA GLN A 8 -7.20 0.70 19.11
C GLN A 8 -8.38 1.58 19.52
N GLU A 9 -8.75 1.60 20.80
CA GLU A 9 -9.81 2.48 21.33
C GLU A 9 -9.55 3.96 21.02
N ILE A 10 -8.33 4.44 21.23
CA ILE A 10 -7.95 5.83 20.93
C ILE A 10 -8.04 6.12 19.43
N LEU A 11 -7.59 5.19 18.59
CA LEU A 11 -7.67 5.32 17.15
C LEU A 11 -9.13 5.38 16.67
N ASP A 12 -10.00 4.54 17.24
CA ASP A 12 -11.44 4.51 16.93
C ASP A 12 -12.13 5.80 17.40
N PHE A 13 -11.77 6.33 18.57
CA PHE A 13 -12.25 7.63 19.02
C PHE A 13 -11.86 8.76 18.04
N ILE A 14 -10.62 8.77 17.55
CA ILE A 14 -10.16 9.76 16.56
C ILE A 14 -10.97 9.64 15.27
N ARG A 15 -11.19 8.42 14.76
CA ARG A 15 -12.02 8.16 13.57
C ARG A 15 -13.44 8.68 13.75
N ASN A 16 -14.10 8.28 14.84
CA ASN A 16 -15.49 8.67 15.12
C ASN A 16 -15.63 10.19 15.26
N THR A 17 -14.66 10.84 15.92
CA THR A 17 -14.66 12.31 16.05
C THR A 17 -14.52 12.99 14.69
N LEU A 18 -13.64 12.49 13.83
CA LEU A 18 -13.49 12.98 12.46
C LEU A 18 -14.78 12.82 11.64
N GLU A 19 -15.43 11.66 11.73
CA GLU A 19 -16.68 11.38 11.03
C GLU A 19 -17.84 12.27 11.48
N ILE A 20 -17.94 12.53 12.79
CA ILE A 20 -19.06 13.29 13.37
C ILE A 20 -18.85 14.80 13.27
N LEU A 21 -17.62 15.27 13.56
CA LEU A 21 -17.32 16.71 13.70
C LEU A 21 -16.57 17.30 12.51
N GLY A 22 -16.12 16.48 11.56
CA GLY A 22 -15.31 16.91 10.42
C GLY A 22 -13.87 17.33 10.78
N ALA A 23 -13.46 17.17 12.04
CA ALA A 23 -12.14 17.54 12.53
C ALA A 23 -11.64 16.54 13.59
N PRO A 24 -10.32 16.26 13.65
CA PRO A 24 -9.78 15.31 14.63
C PRO A 24 -9.80 15.93 16.03
N PRO A 25 -9.82 15.10 17.09
CA PRO A 25 -9.84 15.61 18.45
C PRO A 25 -8.50 16.27 18.82
N THR A 26 -8.52 17.13 19.83
CA THR A 26 -7.33 17.66 20.49
C THR A 26 -6.79 16.66 21.51
N ARG A 27 -5.54 16.86 21.96
CA ARG A 27 -4.93 16.05 23.03
C ARG A 27 -5.74 16.15 24.34
N ALA A 28 -6.32 17.31 24.61
CA ALA A 28 -7.16 17.53 25.80
C ALA A 28 -8.50 16.78 25.71
N GLU A 29 -9.15 16.77 24.54
CA GLU A 29 -10.37 16.00 24.30
C GLU A 29 -10.12 14.49 24.46
N ILE A 30 -9.00 13.99 23.93
CA ILE A 30 -8.59 12.59 24.13
C ILE A 30 -8.34 12.31 25.62
N ALA A 31 -7.61 13.18 26.32
CA ALA A 31 -7.35 13.00 27.75
C ALA A 31 -8.63 12.95 28.58
N SER A 32 -9.59 13.83 28.28
CA SER A 32 -10.90 13.85 28.94
C SER A 32 -11.71 12.58 28.64
N ALA A 33 -11.80 12.17 27.38
CA ALA A 33 -12.57 10.99 26.96
C ALA A 33 -12.03 9.68 27.57
N PHE A 34 -10.71 9.59 27.77
CA PHE A 34 -10.05 8.37 28.24
C PHE A 34 -9.62 8.43 29.72
N GLY A 35 -9.94 9.51 30.44
CA GLY A 35 -9.62 9.66 31.87
C GLY A 35 -8.11 9.75 32.15
N PHE A 36 -7.33 10.32 31.23
CA PHE A 36 -5.90 10.50 31.44
C PHE A 36 -5.61 11.66 32.38
N ALA A 37 -4.56 11.52 33.20
CA ALA A 37 -4.15 12.54 34.16
C ALA A 37 -3.70 13.86 33.52
N SER A 38 -3.32 13.86 32.23
CA SER A 38 -2.93 15.06 31.50
C SER A 38 -3.01 14.88 29.97
N PRO A 39 -3.02 15.98 29.19
CA PRO A 39 -2.85 15.92 27.73
C PRO A 39 -1.54 15.26 27.28
N ASN A 40 -0.48 15.30 28.09
CA ASN A 40 0.79 14.63 27.76
C ASN A 40 0.66 13.11 27.72
N ALA A 41 -0.16 12.52 28.60
CA ALA A 41 -0.42 11.08 28.55
C ALA A 41 -1.15 10.68 27.25
N ALA A 42 -2.04 11.52 26.74
CA ALA A 42 -2.64 11.33 25.42
C ALA A 42 -1.59 11.44 24.30
N GLU A 43 -0.68 12.41 24.40
CA GLU A 43 0.42 12.61 23.43
C GLU A 43 1.34 11.39 23.33
N ASP A 44 1.65 10.70 24.43
CA ASP A 44 2.46 9.48 24.41
C ASP A 44 1.77 8.35 23.63
N HIS A 45 0.46 8.19 23.80
CA HIS A 45 -0.32 7.25 22.99
C HIS A 45 -0.35 7.65 21.51
N LEU A 46 -0.50 8.94 21.20
CA LEU A 46 -0.48 9.45 19.83
C LEU A 46 0.87 9.22 19.16
N LYS A 47 1.98 9.47 19.86
CA LYS A 47 3.34 9.16 19.36
C LYS A 47 3.52 7.67 19.09
N ALA A 48 2.98 6.82 19.95
CA ALA A 48 3.01 5.37 19.74
C ALA A 48 2.18 4.95 18.51
N LEU A 49 1.01 5.55 18.29
CA LEU A 49 0.19 5.34 17.09
C LEU A 49 0.91 5.85 15.82
N ALA A 50 1.53 7.02 15.88
CA ALA A 50 2.32 7.59 14.79
C ALA A 50 3.51 6.68 14.43
N LYS A 51 4.25 6.20 15.44
CA LYS A 51 5.34 5.23 15.26
C LYS A 51 4.87 3.91 14.62
N LYS A 52 3.61 3.53 14.83
CA LYS A 52 3.00 2.36 14.20
C LYS A 52 2.39 2.66 12.82
N GLY A 53 2.48 3.90 12.34
CA GLY A 53 2.11 4.29 10.98
C GLY A 53 0.60 4.34 10.72
N VAL A 54 -0.23 4.51 11.74
CA VAL A 54 -1.69 4.61 11.57
C VAL A 54 -2.20 6.05 11.51
N LEU A 55 -1.38 7.00 11.97
CA LEU A 55 -1.64 8.44 11.90
C LEU A 55 -0.32 9.21 11.75
N VAL A 56 -0.42 10.49 11.41
CA VAL A 56 0.68 11.45 11.41
C VAL A 56 0.30 12.61 12.35
N LEU A 57 1.28 13.12 13.08
CA LEU A 57 1.12 14.29 13.94
C LEU A 57 1.69 15.51 13.26
N GLU A 58 0.90 16.57 13.15
CA GLU A 58 1.32 17.86 12.62
C GLU A 58 1.74 18.76 13.79
N PRO A 59 3.03 19.15 13.88
CA PRO A 59 3.52 20.03 14.93
C PRO A 59 2.82 21.40 14.90
N GLY A 60 2.61 21.99 16.07
CA GLY A 60 2.09 23.36 16.18
C GLY A 60 0.57 23.51 15.94
N ALA A 61 -0.14 22.45 15.57
CA ALA A 61 -1.59 22.49 15.39
C ALA A 61 -2.34 21.82 16.55
N ALA A 62 -3.32 22.52 17.14
CA ALA A 62 -4.16 22.00 18.23
C ALA A 62 -4.87 20.69 17.85
N ARG A 63 -5.36 20.63 16.60
CA ARG A 63 -5.99 19.46 15.96
C ARG A 63 -5.06 18.81 14.91
N GLY A 64 -3.75 18.87 15.13
CA GLY A 64 -2.72 18.31 14.23
C GLY A 64 -2.61 16.79 14.29
N ILE A 65 -3.71 16.07 14.05
CA ILE A 65 -3.76 14.60 13.98
C ILE A 65 -4.39 14.23 12.64
N ARG A 66 -3.64 13.56 11.77
CA ARG A 66 -4.15 13.10 10.47
C ARG A 66 -4.08 11.59 10.38
N LEU A 67 -5.21 10.93 10.12
CA LEU A 67 -5.19 9.48 9.92
C LEU A 67 -4.49 9.16 8.60
N VAL A 68 -3.65 8.11 8.58
CA VAL A 68 -2.95 7.72 7.35
C VAL A 68 -3.93 7.32 6.24
N GLN A 69 -5.10 6.77 6.60
CA GLN A 69 -6.17 6.47 5.65
C GLN A 69 -6.70 7.72 4.92
N GLN A 70 -6.70 8.90 5.56
CA GLN A 70 -7.10 10.16 4.93
C GLN A 70 -6.03 10.75 3.99
N LEU A 71 -4.80 10.24 4.05
CA LEU A 71 -3.75 10.63 3.10
C LEU A 71 -3.93 9.96 1.72
N GLY A 72 -4.91 9.06 1.58
CA GLY A 72 -5.11 8.29 0.36
C GLY A 72 -4.01 7.26 0.08
N LEU A 73 -4.20 6.47 -0.97
CA LEU A 73 -3.22 5.51 -1.45
C LEU A 73 -2.15 6.22 -2.30
N PRO A 74 -0.85 6.06 -1.99
CA PRO A 74 0.20 6.61 -2.83
C PRO A 74 0.22 5.90 -4.19
N LEU A 75 0.32 6.67 -5.27
CA LEU A 75 0.58 6.17 -6.61
C LEU A 75 2.09 6.06 -6.83
N ILE A 76 2.55 4.83 -7.00
CA ILE A 76 3.93 4.50 -7.35
C ILE A 76 4.06 4.42 -8.87
N GLY A 77 5.01 5.18 -9.41
CA GLY A 77 5.33 5.21 -10.83
C GLY A 77 6.57 4.40 -11.17
N SER A 78 7.58 5.07 -11.76
CA SER A 78 8.90 4.48 -11.95
C SER A 78 9.55 4.21 -10.60
N VAL A 79 10.16 3.04 -10.44
CA VAL A 79 10.94 2.67 -9.26
C VAL A 79 12.42 2.70 -9.64
N ALA A 80 13.23 3.46 -8.91
CA ALA A 80 14.67 3.51 -9.10
C ALA A 80 15.34 2.23 -8.58
N ALA A 81 16.49 1.90 -9.18
CA ALA A 81 17.38 0.84 -8.75
C ALA A 81 17.82 1.06 -7.28
N GLY A 82 17.92 -0.02 -6.50
CA GLY A 82 18.35 0.03 -5.10
C GLY A 82 17.43 0.73 -4.08
N SER A 83 16.39 1.48 -4.50
CA SER A 83 15.49 2.20 -3.60
C SER A 83 14.23 1.37 -3.24
N PRO A 84 13.72 1.46 -1.99
CA PRO A 84 12.46 0.86 -1.59
C PRO A 84 11.29 1.31 -2.49
N ILE A 85 10.34 0.42 -2.79
CA ILE A 85 9.21 0.73 -3.69
C ILE A 85 8.38 1.95 -3.21
N LEU A 86 8.27 2.15 -1.90
CA LEU A 86 7.54 3.27 -1.28
C LEU A 86 8.43 4.47 -0.91
N ALA A 87 9.63 4.60 -1.46
CA ALA A 87 10.42 5.81 -1.30
C ALA A 87 9.65 7.03 -1.83
N GLU A 88 9.76 8.19 -1.16
CA GLU A 88 9.00 9.39 -1.50
C GLU A 88 9.21 9.83 -2.96
N GLU A 89 10.42 9.62 -3.48
CA GLU A 89 10.81 9.91 -4.88
C GLU A 89 10.01 9.10 -5.93
N HIS A 90 9.45 7.95 -5.56
CA HIS A 90 8.63 7.13 -6.46
C HIS A 90 7.14 7.53 -6.43
N VAL A 91 6.73 8.34 -5.45
CA VAL A 91 5.33 8.74 -5.27
C VAL A 91 4.98 9.85 -6.25
N GLN A 92 4.17 9.52 -7.26
CA GLN A 92 3.71 10.47 -8.28
C GLN A 92 2.49 11.28 -7.83
N GLY A 93 1.81 10.84 -6.77
CA GLY A 93 0.60 11.44 -6.25
C GLY A 93 -0.08 10.53 -5.24
N ARG A 94 -1.25 10.95 -4.76
CA ARG A 94 -2.08 10.19 -3.83
C ARG A 94 -3.53 10.20 -4.30
N TYR A 95 -4.19 9.05 -4.29
CA TYR A 95 -5.60 8.91 -4.60
C TYR A 95 -6.41 8.81 -3.32
N GLN A 96 -7.43 9.65 -3.19
CA GLN A 96 -8.41 9.58 -2.10
C GLN A 96 -9.33 8.38 -2.32
N LEU A 97 -8.84 7.19 -1.96
CA LEU A 97 -9.53 5.92 -2.07
C LEU A 97 -9.44 5.20 -0.73
N ASP A 98 -10.55 4.63 -0.26
CA ASP A 98 -10.53 3.81 0.94
C ASP A 98 -9.72 2.52 0.67
N PRO A 99 -8.62 2.29 1.41
CA PRO A 99 -7.81 1.07 1.28
C PRO A 99 -8.59 -0.24 1.48
N ASN A 100 -9.70 -0.20 2.23
CA ASN A 100 -10.51 -1.37 2.58
C ASN A 100 -11.52 -1.76 1.50
N LEU A 101 -11.59 -1.03 0.38
CA LEU A 101 -12.30 -1.50 -0.82
C LEU A 101 -11.65 -2.78 -1.40
N PHE A 102 -10.43 -3.09 -0.98
CA PHE A 102 -9.69 -4.29 -1.36
C PHE A 102 -9.52 -5.22 -0.15
N ALA A 103 -9.44 -6.52 -0.42
CA ALA A 103 -9.19 -7.54 0.59
C ALA A 103 -8.09 -8.52 0.12
N PRO A 104 -6.91 -8.57 0.79
CA PRO A 104 -6.45 -7.68 1.86
C PRO A 104 -6.43 -6.19 1.45
N LYS A 105 -6.39 -5.29 2.43
CA LYS A 105 -6.36 -3.84 2.18
C LYS A 105 -5.20 -3.46 1.24
N ALA A 106 -5.41 -2.48 0.38
CA ALA A 106 -4.33 -1.94 -0.43
C ALA A 106 -3.43 -1.04 0.44
N ASP A 107 -2.12 -1.07 0.20
CA ASP A 107 -1.17 -0.15 0.84
C ASP A 107 -0.63 0.90 -0.14
N PHE A 108 -0.65 0.60 -1.45
CA PHE A 108 -0.31 1.54 -2.52
C PHE A 108 -0.97 1.15 -3.84
N LEU A 109 -0.95 2.09 -4.79
CA LEU A 109 -1.29 1.85 -6.19
C LEU A 109 0.00 1.80 -7.01
N LEU A 110 0.13 0.87 -7.94
CA LEU A 110 1.23 0.80 -8.89
C LEU A 110 0.70 1.09 -10.30
N LYS A 111 1.30 2.06 -11.00
CA LYS A 111 0.96 2.30 -12.41
C LYS A 111 1.54 1.19 -13.29
N VAL A 112 0.66 0.42 -13.93
CA VAL A 112 1.05 -0.68 -14.83
C VAL A 112 1.71 -0.13 -16.08
N ARG A 113 2.83 -0.75 -16.48
CA ARG A 113 3.54 -0.48 -17.74
C ARG A 113 3.67 -1.76 -18.55
N GLY A 114 3.39 -1.65 -19.85
CA GLY A 114 3.42 -2.77 -20.78
C GLY A 114 2.23 -3.72 -20.64
N LEU A 115 2.27 -4.78 -21.45
CA LEU A 115 1.12 -5.67 -21.70
C LEU A 115 1.31 -7.10 -21.22
N SER A 116 2.33 -7.36 -20.40
CA SER A 116 2.69 -8.73 -19.96
C SER A 116 1.60 -9.46 -19.17
N MET A 117 0.56 -8.76 -18.70
CA MET A 117 -0.55 -9.31 -17.91
C MET A 117 -1.91 -9.12 -18.59
N ARG A 118 -1.93 -8.90 -19.91
CA ARG A 118 -3.11 -8.56 -20.70
C ARG A 118 -4.23 -9.60 -20.58
N ASP A 119 -3.91 -10.88 -20.63
CA ASP A 119 -4.92 -11.94 -20.78
C ASP A 119 -5.72 -12.17 -19.48
N VAL A 120 -5.26 -11.58 -18.35
CA VAL A 120 -6.02 -11.50 -17.09
C VAL A 120 -6.63 -10.12 -16.84
N GLY A 121 -6.70 -9.28 -17.88
CA GLY A 121 -7.38 -8.00 -17.84
C GLY A 121 -6.57 -6.83 -17.30
N ILE A 122 -5.28 -7.03 -16.97
CA ILE A 122 -4.38 -5.96 -16.52
C ILE A 122 -3.72 -5.31 -17.74
N MET A 123 -4.07 -4.07 -18.00
CA MET A 123 -3.66 -3.30 -19.19
C MET A 123 -2.65 -2.21 -18.84
N GLU A 124 -1.92 -1.76 -19.85
CA GLU A 124 -1.06 -0.60 -19.71
C GLU A 124 -1.85 0.63 -19.26
N GLY A 125 -1.30 1.37 -18.28
CA GLY A 125 -1.93 2.55 -17.72
C GLY A 125 -2.90 2.28 -16.57
N ASP A 126 -3.27 1.02 -16.32
CA ASP A 126 -4.07 0.67 -15.14
C ASP A 126 -3.35 1.01 -13.83
N LEU A 127 -4.13 1.21 -12.78
CA LEU A 127 -3.63 1.34 -11.41
C LEU A 127 -3.89 0.02 -10.68
N LEU A 128 -2.82 -0.74 -10.46
CA LEU A 128 -2.87 -1.98 -9.71
C LEU A 128 -2.89 -1.65 -8.21
N ALA A 129 -3.93 -2.08 -7.49
CA ALA A 129 -3.95 -1.97 -6.04
C ALA A 129 -3.13 -3.10 -5.42
N VAL A 130 -2.17 -2.75 -4.57
CA VAL A 130 -1.18 -3.70 -4.03
C VAL A 130 -1.23 -3.71 -2.52
N HIS A 131 -1.37 -4.90 -1.93
CA HIS A 131 -1.13 -5.12 -0.51
C HIS A 131 0.34 -5.43 -0.28
N ARG A 132 1.02 -4.64 0.56
CA ARG A 132 2.44 -4.78 0.83
C ARG A 132 2.68 -5.98 1.74
N THR A 133 3.38 -6.98 1.21
CA THR A 133 3.75 -8.20 1.93
C THR A 133 4.96 -8.84 1.28
N GLY A 134 5.84 -9.45 2.07
CA GLY A 134 6.92 -10.31 1.57
C GLY A 134 6.47 -11.74 1.29
N GLU A 135 5.25 -12.10 1.71
CA GLU A 135 4.70 -13.44 1.56
C GLU A 135 3.63 -13.45 0.47
N ALA A 136 3.80 -14.36 -0.49
CA ALA A 136 2.84 -14.62 -1.56
C ALA A 136 2.75 -16.12 -1.82
N ARG A 137 1.55 -16.57 -2.17
CA ARG A 137 1.22 -17.96 -2.52
C ARG A 137 1.36 -18.15 -4.03
N ASP A 138 1.65 -19.38 -4.42
CA ASP A 138 1.62 -19.80 -5.81
C ASP A 138 0.29 -19.46 -6.48
N GLY A 139 0.39 -18.99 -7.71
CA GLY A 139 -0.75 -18.54 -8.50
C GLY A 139 -1.19 -17.11 -8.20
N GLN A 140 -0.69 -16.43 -7.17
CA GLN A 140 -1.01 -15.01 -6.97
C GLN A 140 -0.28 -14.12 -7.97
N ILE A 141 -0.92 -13.03 -8.37
CA ILE A 141 -0.26 -11.95 -9.11
C ILE A 141 0.50 -11.11 -8.09
N VAL A 142 1.80 -10.96 -8.30
CA VAL A 142 2.72 -10.29 -7.39
C VAL A 142 3.38 -9.10 -8.05
N VAL A 143 3.70 -8.10 -7.24
CA VAL A 143 4.75 -7.13 -7.57
C VAL A 143 6.04 -7.69 -7.03
N ALA A 144 6.96 -8.02 -7.92
CA ALA A 144 8.25 -8.62 -7.59
C ALA A 144 9.39 -7.72 -8.08
N ARG A 145 10.47 -7.70 -7.32
CA ARG A 145 11.73 -7.09 -7.71
C ARG A 145 12.78 -8.18 -7.95
N VAL A 146 13.35 -8.20 -9.15
CA VAL A 146 14.43 -9.09 -9.56
C VAL A 146 15.64 -8.20 -9.88
N GLY A 147 16.69 -8.30 -9.06
CA GLY A 147 17.76 -7.29 -9.10
C GLY A 147 17.21 -5.89 -8.84
N ASP A 148 17.30 -5.02 -9.84
CA ASP A 148 16.78 -3.64 -9.80
C ASP A 148 15.42 -3.46 -10.51
N GLU A 149 14.95 -4.47 -11.25
CA GLU A 149 13.73 -4.36 -12.05
C GLU A 149 12.49 -4.75 -11.25
N VAL A 150 11.48 -3.88 -11.24
CA VAL A 150 10.15 -4.17 -10.66
C VAL A 150 9.21 -4.63 -11.76
N THR A 151 8.57 -5.79 -11.54
CA THR A 151 7.69 -6.43 -12.52
C THR A 151 6.39 -6.92 -11.86
N VAL A 152 5.32 -6.98 -12.66
CA VAL A 152 4.04 -7.59 -12.27
C VAL A 152 3.90 -8.92 -13.02
N LYS A 153 3.81 -10.03 -12.29
CA LYS A 153 3.77 -11.39 -12.84
C LYS A 153 2.99 -12.33 -11.94
N ARG A 154 2.56 -13.48 -12.46
CA ARG A 154 2.03 -14.58 -11.63
C ARG A 154 3.17 -15.39 -11.03
N LEU A 155 3.13 -15.58 -9.71
CA LEU A 155 4.13 -16.35 -8.99
C LEU A 155 3.93 -17.86 -9.16
N LYS A 156 5.00 -18.60 -9.49
CA LYS A 156 5.02 -20.07 -9.48
C LYS A 156 6.31 -20.59 -8.83
N ARG A 157 6.16 -21.43 -7.80
CA ARG A 157 7.28 -22.07 -7.07
C ARG A 157 7.12 -23.59 -7.01
N ARG A 158 5.89 -24.09 -6.95
CA ARG A 158 5.55 -25.52 -6.84
C ARG A 158 5.97 -26.26 -8.10
N GLY A 159 6.59 -27.42 -7.90
CA GLY A 159 7.07 -28.28 -8.98
C GLY A 159 8.37 -27.79 -9.62
N LEU A 160 9.01 -26.76 -9.06
CA LEU A 160 10.33 -26.29 -9.48
C LEU A 160 11.42 -26.78 -8.53
N PRO A 161 12.69 -26.85 -8.98
CA PRO A 161 13.82 -27.11 -8.09
C PRO A 161 13.88 -26.10 -6.94
N SER A 162 14.40 -26.54 -5.79
CA SER A 162 14.56 -25.66 -4.62
C SER A 162 15.40 -24.42 -4.96
N GLY A 163 14.90 -23.24 -4.56
CA GLY A 163 15.51 -21.95 -4.88
C GLY A 163 15.17 -21.40 -6.27
N VAL A 164 14.36 -22.10 -7.08
CA VAL A 164 13.92 -21.60 -8.39
C VAL A 164 12.48 -21.08 -8.29
N VAL A 165 12.27 -19.89 -8.84
CA VAL A 165 10.97 -19.23 -8.94
C VAL A 165 10.72 -18.82 -10.38
N HIS A 166 9.51 -19.10 -10.88
CA HIS A 166 9.06 -18.56 -12.16
C HIS A 166 8.08 -17.41 -11.91
N LEU A 167 8.31 -16.30 -12.60
CA LEU A 167 7.41 -15.15 -12.68
C LEU A 167 6.77 -15.16 -14.08
N LEU A 168 5.55 -15.67 -14.14
CA LEU A 168 4.86 -15.95 -15.39
C LEU A 168 4.10 -14.71 -15.88
N PRO A 169 4.24 -14.32 -17.16
CA PRO A 169 3.32 -13.40 -17.78
C PRO A 169 1.96 -14.06 -17.99
N GLU A 170 0.95 -13.23 -18.17
CA GLU A 170 -0.37 -13.60 -18.68
C GLU A 170 -0.55 -12.93 -20.06
N ASN A 171 0.39 -13.28 -20.94
CA ASN A 171 0.43 -12.85 -22.33
C ASN A 171 1.44 -13.76 -23.08
N PRO A 172 1.04 -14.49 -24.14
CA PRO A 172 1.92 -15.40 -24.89
C PRO A 172 3.06 -14.70 -25.64
N ASP A 173 2.97 -13.38 -25.83
CA ASP A 173 4.01 -12.57 -26.47
C ASP A 173 5.24 -12.34 -25.54
N PHE A 174 5.16 -12.81 -24.30
CA PHE A 174 6.18 -12.62 -23.26
C PHE A 174 6.63 -13.96 -22.69
N GLU A 175 7.94 -14.10 -22.49
CA GLU A 175 8.51 -15.29 -21.86
C GLU A 175 8.45 -15.22 -20.31
N PRO A 176 8.32 -16.37 -19.63
CA PRO A 176 8.53 -16.46 -18.19
C PRO A 176 9.89 -15.93 -17.74
N ILE A 177 9.90 -15.13 -16.66
CA ILE A 177 11.16 -14.77 -15.99
C ILE A 177 11.49 -15.90 -15.00
N VAL A 178 12.63 -16.55 -15.20
CA VAL A 178 13.11 -17.64 -14.36
C VAL A 178 14.21 -17.11 -13.44
N VAL A 179 13.97 -17.18 -12.12
CA VAL A 179 14.90 -16.63 -11.12
C VAL A 179 15.43 -17.76 -10.25
N ASP A 180 16.75 -17.91 -10.20
CA ASP A 180 17.44 -18.73 -9.21
C ASP A 180 17.83 -17.86 -8.02
N THR A 181 17.08 -17.96 -6.93
CA THR A 181 17.23 -17.12 -5.74
C THR A 181 18.53 -17.36 -4.97
N ARG A 182 19.32 -18.36 -5.37
CA ARG A 182 20.67 -18.60 -4.84
C ARG A 182 21.72 -17.76 -5.57
N ARG A 183 21.38 -17.22 -6.74
CA ARG A 183 22.28 -16.47 -7.62
C ARG A 183 21.88 -15.01 -7.75
N GLU A 184 20.58 -14.73 -7.69
CA GLU A 184 20.02 -13.40 -7.88
C GLU A 184 18.98 -13.08 -6.81
N PRO A 185 18.97 -11.86 -6.23
CA PRO A 185 17.96 -11.47 -5.26
C PRO A 185 16.57 -11.34 -5.89
N LEU A 186 15.59 -11.99 -5.26
CA LEU A 186 14.16 -11.85 -5.54
C LEU A 186 13.46 -11.32 -4.29
N THR A 187 12.80 -10.17 -4.40
CA THR A 187 11.96 -9.61 -3.34
C THR A 187 10.51 -9.56 -3.81
N ILE A 188 9.59 -10.06 -2.99
CA ILE A 188 8.16 -9.79 -3.18
C ILE A 188 7.84 -8.48 -2.47
N GLU A 189 7.42 -7.48 -3.24
CA GLU A 189 7.05 -6.15 -2.73
C GLU A 189 5.57 -6.13 -2.29
N GLY A 190 4.75 -6.98 -2.91
CA GLY A 190 3.36 -7.16 -2.51
C GLY A 190 2.57 -8.07 -3.45
N ILE A 191 1.30 -8.27 -3.10
CA ILE A 191 0.32 -9.01 -3.89
C ILE A 191 -0.70 -8.05 -4.49
N ALA A 192 -1.12 -8.29 -5.73
CA ALA A 192 -2.22 -7.56 -6.34
C ALA A 192 -3.54 -7.92 -5.65
N VAL A 193 -4.31 -6.91 -5.25
CA VAL A 193 -5.59 -7.07 -4.53
C VAL A 193 -6.76 -6.37 -5.23
N GLY A 194 -6.49 -5.68 -6.33
CA GLY A 194 -7.51 -5.08 -7.17
C GLY A 194 -6.92 -4.28 -8.32
N LEU A 195 -7.79 -3.76 -9.17
CA LEU A 195 -7.44 -3.01 -10.36
C LEU A 195 -8.39 -1.81 -10.48
N ILE A 196 -7.83 -0.64 -10.79
CA ILE A 196 -8.60 0.57 -11.08
C ILE A 196 -8.21 1.00 -12.50
N ARG A 197 -9.23 1.19 -13.34
CA ARG A 197 -9.07 1.73 -14.68
C ARG A 197 -9.86 3.02 -14.77
N ASN A 198 -9.17 4.13 -14.97
CA ASN A 198 -9.84 5.40 -15.22
C ASN A 198 -10.44 5.36 -16.62
N GLY A 199 -11.77 5.44 -16.70
CA GLY A 199 -12.50 5.56 -17.96
C GLY A 199 -12.34 6.95 -18.57
N SER A 200 -11.17 7.25 -19.11
CA SER A 200 -10.96 8.46 -19.91
C SER A 200 -10.31 8.09 -21.24
N GLN A 201 -11.12 7.52 -22.14
CA GLN A 201 -11.00 7.73 -23.57
C GLN A 201 -12.22 8.56 -23.95
N THR A 202 -12.11 9.88 -23.84
CA THR A 202 -13.00 10.78 -24.60
C THR A 202 -12.79 10.45 -26.07
N GLY A 203 -13.76 9.78 -26.67
CA GLY A 203 -13.94 9.80 -28.11
C GLY A 203 -13.96 11.25 -28.54
N GLY A 204 -12.99 11.63 -29.38
CA GLY A 204 -13.04 12.89 -30.10
C GLY A 204 -14.31 12.89 -30.94
N LEU A 205 -15.25 13.77 -30.58
CA LEU A 205 -16.22 14.26 -31.54
C LEU A 205 -15.46 15.23 -32.44
N THR A 206 -15.09 14.74 -33.63
CA THR A 206 -14.97 15.56 -34.84
C THR A 206 -16.25 15.43 -35.63
#